data_AF-A0A842UG23-F1
#
_entry.id   AF-A0A842UG23-F1
#
_cell.length_a   1.000
_cell.length_b   1.000
_cell.length_c   1.000
_cell.angle_alpha   90.00
_cell.angle_beta   90.00
_cell.angle_gamma   90.00
#
_symmetry.space_group_name_H-M   'P 1'
#
loop_
_entity.id
_entity.type
_entity.pdbx_description
1 polymer ?
#
loop_
_entity_poly.entity_id
_entity_poly.type
_entity_poly.pdbx_seq_one_letter_code
_entity_poly.pdbx_strand_id
1 'polypeptide(L)'
;MSNDDKTYQKLLSIRDSTDLTLKPCSRLKSTFIGFDGKEYPLQLRYYQVQGILHLLAMQRFLLGDDTGTGKCCKKSTLVKSSRGLRPIQDFYPEETKPDTFYSLSGESVWVGGQFLPVSGFYDGGKKPTLKIKTHNGYELEGTLVHPILVRREEGEKWVKLSEIQEGDYVCIDRGEYNFGEPLSLPKIEASPSETGHQLPQRMTPDLSRFLAYVVAEGSIFEGTIHISQSHEINPEI
;
A
#
# COMPACT_ATOMS: atom_id res chain seq x y z
N MET A 1 45.37 1.55 -18.51
CA MET A 1 44.23 1.66 -17.58
C MET A 1 44.76 1.74 -16.17
N SER A 2 44.42 2.80 -15.46
CA SER A 2 44.70 2.94 -14.02
C SER A 2 44.08 1.76 -13.25
N ASN A 3 44.61 1.46 -12.06
CA ASN A 3 43.98 0.48 -11.17
C ASN A 3 42.52 0.87 -10.83
N ASP A 4 42.26 2.19 -10.82
CA ASP A 4 40.93 2.75 -10.58
C ASP A 4 39.99 2.51 -11.77
N ASP A 5 40.48 2.62 -13.02
CA ASP A 5 39.67 2.33 -14.21
C ASP A 5 39.22 0.87 -14.25
N LYS A 6 40.13 -0.05 -13.88
CA LYS A 6 39.81 -1.48 -13.82
C LYS A 6 38.77 -1.78 -12.73
N THR A 7 38.91 -1.14 -11.57
CA THR A 7 37.94 -1.25 -10.47
C THR A 7 36.58 -0.69 -10.90
N TYR A 8 36.55 0.47 -11.53
CA TYR A 8 35.33 1.10 -12.02
C TYR A 8 34.57 0.22 -13.02
N GLN A 9 35.26 -0.34 -14.02
CA GLN A 9 34.64 -1.25 -14.99
C GLN A 9 34.10 -2.52 -14.33
N LYS A 10 34.80 -3.05 -13.31
CA LYS A 10 34.31 -4.18 -12.52
C LYS A 10 33.04 -3.83 -11.76
N LEU A 11 32.95 -2.64 -11.15
CA LEU A 11 31.75 -2.20 -10.44
C LEU A 11 30.53 -2.07 -11.37
N LEU A 12 30.72 -1.54 -12.58
CA LEU A 12 29.67 -1.46 -13.60
C LEU A 12 29.18 -2.86 -13.99
N SER A 13 30.08 -3.79 -14.28
CA SER A 13 29.70 -5.18 -14.62
C SER A 13 28.90 -5.89 -13.52
N ILE A 14 29.21 -5.61 -12.24
CA ILE A 14 28.46 -6.14 -11.09
C ILE A 14 27.06 -5.53 -11.05
N ARG A 15 26.93 -4.23 -11.34
CA ARG A 15 25.64 -3.52 -11.28
C ARG A 15 24.67 -3.96 -12.38
N ASP A 16 25.18 -4.28 -13.56
CA ASP A 16 24.38 -4.72 -14.70
C ASP A 16 23.88 -6.18 -14.56
N SER A 17 24.43 -6.94 -13.61
CA SER A 17 24.12 -8.36 -13.43
C SER A 17 23.13 -8.60 -12.28
N THR A 18 21.97 -9.18 -12.56
CA THR A 18 20.97 -9.60 -11.56
C THR A 18 21.21 -11.02 -11.01
N ASP A 19 22.05 -11.80 -11.67
CA ASP A 19 22.16 -13.25 -11.46
C ASP A 19 23.42 -13.62 -10.66
N LEU A 20 23.89 -12.66 -9.85
CA LEU A 20 25.12 -12.79 -9.09
C LEU A 20 24.91 -13.68 -7.86
N THR A 21 25.85 -14.59 -7.62
CA THR A 21 25.86 -15.45 -6.44
C THR A 21 27.13 -15.22 -5.64
N LEU A 22 26.99 -15.23 -4.32
CA LEU A 22 28.14 -15.18 -3.42
C LEU A 22 28.62 -16.60 -3.15
N LYS A 23 29.94 -16.80 -3.26
CA LYS A 23 30.56 -18.02 -2.76
C LYS A 23 30.44 -18.06 -1.23
N PRO A 24 30.09 -19.21 -0.63
CA PRO A 24 30.08 -19.36 0.82
C PRO A 24 31.44 -18.96 1.40
N CYS A 25 31.44 -18.15 2.46
CA CYS A 25 32.67 -17.71 3.11
C CYS A 25 32.47 -17.67 4.62
N SER A 26 33.56 -17.82 5.38
CA SER A 26 33.51 -17.85 6.85
C SER A 26 33.04 -16.54 7.50
N ARG A 27 33.07 -15.42 6.75
CA ARG A 27 32.65 -14.10 7.22
C ARG A 27 31.18 -13.81 6.98
N LEU A 28 30.51 -14.58 6.12
CA LEU A 28 29.09 -14.43 5.84
C LEU A 28 28.33 -15.51 6.60
N LYS A 29 27.48 -15.10 7.54
CA LYS A 29 26.61 -16.04 8.25
C LYS A 29 25.67 -16.71 7.26
N SER A 30 25.44 -18.01 7.43
CA SER A 30 24.47 -18.77 6.63
C SER A 30 23.04 -18.66 7.19
N THR A 31 22.90 -18.18 8.43
CA THR A 31 21.63 -18.12 9.16
C THR A 31 21.50 -16.86 10.01
N PHE A 32 20.28 -16.55 10.44
CA PHE A 32 19.97 -15.50 11.40
C PHE A 32 18.80 -15.91 12.31
N ILE A 33 18.69 -15.25 13.47
CA ILE A 33 17.57 -15.46 14.41
C ILE A 33 16.45 -14.48 14.06
N GLY A 34 15.26 -15.00 13.78
CA GLY A 34 14.06 -14.22 13.49
C GLY A 34 13.43 -13.61 14.75
N PHE A 35 12.40 -12.78 14.55
CA PHE A 35 11.65 -12.16 15.66
C PHE A 35 10.92 -13.15 16.56
N ASP A 36 10.67 -14.37 16.07
CA ASP A 36 10.09 -15.47 16.83
C ASP A 36 11.14 -16.29 17.60
N GLY A 37 12.42 -15.88 17.57
CA GLY A 37 13.52 -16.58 18.21
C GLY A 37 14.02 -17.82 17.46
N LYS A 38 13.46 -18.15 16.29
CA LYS A 38 13.88 -19.31 15.49
C LYS A 38 14.98 -18.95 14.50
N GLU A 39 15.76 -19.95 14.13
CA GLU A 39 16.83 -19.81 13.15
C GLU A 39 16.30 -19.97 11.72
N TYR A 40 16.67 -19.06 10.84
CA TYR A 40 16.29 -19.04 9.42
C TYR A 40 17.52 -18.97 8.51
N PRO A 41 17.45 -19.52 7.28
CA PRO A 41 18.52 -19.35 6.30
C PRO A 41 18.65 -17.87 5.91
N LEU A 42 19.89 -17.36 5.89
CA LEU A 42 20.19 -16.03 5.39
C LEU A 42 20.21 -16.06 3.85
N GLN A 43 19.08 -15.69 3.25
CA GLN A 43 18.97 -15.52 1.80
C GLN A 43 19.12 -14.03 1.45
N LEU A 44 20.24 -13.71 0.79
CA LEU A 44 20.49 -12.36 0.33
C LEU A 44 19.77 -12.10 -0.98
N ARG A 45 19.17 -10.92 -1.11
CA ARG A 45 18.58 -10.43 -2.35
C ARG A 45 19.69 -9.99 -3.32
N TYR A 46 19.39 -9.94 -4.61
CA TYR A 46 20.38 -9.64 -5.65
C TYR A 46 21.13 -8.33 -5.38
N TYR A 47 20.44 -7.27 -4.93
CA TYR A 47 21.05 -5.98 -4.64
C TYR A 47 21.97 -6.02 -3.41
N GLN A 48 21.65 -6.86 -2.41
CA GLN A 48 22.52 -7.07 -1.25
C GLN A 48 23.79 -7.83 -1.66
N VAL A 49 23.67 -8.80 -2.58
CA VAL A 49 24.80 -9.49 -3.18
C VAL A 49 25.68 -8.51 -3.96
N GLN A 50 25.10 -7.64 -4.78
CA GLN A 50 25.82 -6.57 -5.48
C GLN A 50 26.58 -5.66 -4.52
N GLY A 51 25.91 -5.20 -3.44
CA GLY A 51 26.54 -4.35 -2.42
C GLY A 51 27.72 -5.02 -1.72
N ILE A 52 27.62 -6.31 -1.41
CA ILE A 52 28.73 -7.09 -0.84
C ILE A 52 29.88 -7.21 -1.86
N LEU A 53 29.59 -7.48 -3.13
CA LEU A 53 30.61 -7.59 -4.17
C LEU A 53 31.32 -6.25 -4.44
N HIS A 54 30.60 -5.13 -4.36
CA HIS A 54 31.19 -3.79 -4.42
C HIS A 54 32.11 -3.54 -3.22
N LEU A 55 31.68 -3.89 -2.00
CA LEU A 55 32.53 -3.82 -0.81
C LEU A 55 33.81 -4.66 -0.94
N LEU A 56 33.74 -5.82 -1.61
CA LEU A 56 34.91 -6.67 -1.86
C LEU A 56 35.83 -6.10 -2.95
N ALA A 57 35.30 -5.26 -3.84
CA ALA A 57 36.05 -4.67 -4.94
C ALA A 57 36.78 -3.36 -4.55
N MET A 58 36.33 -2.66 -3.51
CA MET A 58 36.94 -1.40 -3.07
C MET A 58 36.91 -1.21 -1.55
N GLN A 59 37.93 -0.53 -1.02
CA GLN A 59 38.15 -0.41 0.43
C GLN A 59 37.10 0.47 1.15
N ARG A 60 36.49 1.42 0.43
CA ARG A 60 35.49 2.35 0.95
C ARG A 60 34.48 2.64 -0.14
N PHE A 61 33.20 2.55 0.16
CA PHE A 61 32.15 2.90 -0.79
C PHE A 61 30.92 3.41 -0.05
N LEU A 62 30.06 4.11 -0.80
CA LEU A 62 28.75 4.54 -0.31
C LEU A 62 27.70 3.65 -0.98
N LEU A 63 26.97 2.89 -0.18
CA LEU A 63 25.82 2.12 -0.64
C LEU A 63 24.58 3.00 -0.54
N GLY A 64 24.11 3.51 -1.68
CA GLY A 64 22.79 4.13 -1.80
C GLY A 64 21.80 3.08 -2.27
N ASP A 65 20.93 2.63 -1.38
CA ASP A 65 19.88 1.66 -1.67
C ASP A 65 18.53 2.24 -1.24
N ASP A 66 17.45 1.72 -1.81
CA ASP A 66 16.12 2.25 -1.56
C ASP A 66 15.71 2.02 -0.10
N THR A 67 15.38 3.12 0.59
CA THR A 67 14.84 3.04 1.95
C THR A 67 13.43 2.47 1.91
N GLY A 68 13.14 1.49 2.77
CA GLY A 68 11.80 0.89 2.88
C GLY A 68 11.64 -0.48 2.26
N THR A 69 12.73 -1.14 1.86
CA THR A 69 12.68 -2.54 1.44
C THR A 69 12.31 -3.44 2.63
N GLY A 70 11.27 -4.27 2.47
CA GLY A 70 10.90 -5.31 3.44
C GLY A 70 9.74 -5.00 4.40
N LYS A 71 9.24 -3.75 4.48
CA LYS A 71 8.00 -3.43 5.21
C LYS A 71 6.80 -3.55 4.27
N CYS A 72 5.74 -4.23 4.72
CA CYS A 72 4.53 -4.46 3.92
C CYS A 72 3.27 -4.23 4.77
N CYS A 73 2.15 -3.94 4.11
CA CYS A 73 0.82 -3.92 4.72
C CYS A 73 -0.05 -5.03 4.11
N LYS A 74 -1.19 -5.32 4.73
CA LYS A 74 -2.16 -6.31 4.24
C LYS A 74 -2.67 -5.92 2.84
N LYS A 75 -2.92 -6.92 1.99
CA LYS A 75 -3.45 -6.74 0.63
C LYS A 75 -4.72 -5.89 0.53
N SER A 76 -5.62 -5.98 1.52
CA SER A 76 -6.85 -5.18 1.58
C SER A 76 -6.68 -3.78 2.17
N THR A 77 -5.44 -3.35 2.50
CA THR A 77 -5.18 -2.01 3.05
C THR A 77 -5.56 -0.97 2.01
N LEU A 78 -6.42 -0.02 2.38
CA LEU A 78 -6.84 1.06 1.49
C LEU A 78 -5.73 2.09 1.34
N VAL A 79 -5.46 2.47 0.10
CA VAL A 79 -4.49 3.48 -0.30
C VAL A 79 -5.23 4.62 -0.99
N LYS A 80 -4.97 5.85 -0.55
CA LYS A 80 -5.51 7.06 -1.18
C LYS A 80 -4.71 7.34 -2.45
N SER A 81 -5.34 7.08 -3.60
CA SER A 81 -4.71 7.18 -4.92
C SER A 81 -5.36 8.26 -5.77
N SER A 82 -4.71 8.60 -6.89
CA SER A 82 -5.26 9.50 -7.91
C SER A 82 -6.58 9.02 -8.52
N ARG A 83 -6.95 7.74 -8.31
CA ARG A 83 -8.20 7.12 -8.76
C ARG A 83 -9.12 6.74 -7.60
N GLY A 84 -8.93 7.34 -6.42
CA GLY A 84 -9.75 7.11 -5.24
C GLY A 84 -9.10 6.22 -4.19
N LEU A 85 -9.89 5.85 -3.17
CA LEU A 85 -9.47 4.88 -2.15
C LEU A 85 -9.58 3.46 -2.72
N ARG A 86 -8.45 2.80 -2.90
CA ARG A 86 -8.38 1.44 -3.45
C ARG A 86 -7.53 0.54 -2.57
N PRO A 87 -7.91 -0.74 -2.38
CA PRO A 87 -7.01 -1.74 -1.81
C PRO A 87 -5.63 -1.71 -2.49
N ILE A 88 -4.54 -1.86 -1.72
CA ILE A 88 -3.18 -1.88 -2.27
C ILE A 88 -2.98 -3.02 -3.28
N GLN A 89 -3.73 -4.11 -3.14
CA GLN A 89 -3.76 -5.21 -4.11
C GLN A 89 -4.40 -4.85 -5.46
N ASP A 90 -5.00 -3.68 -5.63
CA ASP A 90 -5.57 -3.28 -6.91
C ASP A 90 -4.54 -2.56 -7.80
N PHE A 91 -3.35 -2.27 -7.25
CA PHE A 91 -2.19 -1.74 -7.96
C PHE A 91 -1.32 -2.87 -8.53
N TYR A 92 -1.87 -4.07 -8.63
CA TYR A 92 -1.16 -5.33 -8.77
C TYR A 92 -1.17 -5.81 -10.22
N PRO A 93 -0.05 -6.32 -10.77
CA PRO A 93 -0.08 -7.13 -11.99
C PRO A 93 -0.65 -8.54 -11.68
N GLU A 94 -1.43 -9.14 -12.58
CA GLU A 94 -2.24 -10.36 -12.31
C GLU A 94 -1.47 -11.52 -11.64
N GLU A 95 -0.19 -11.71 -11.96
CA GLU A 95 0.67 -12.71 -11.34
C GLU A 95 1.93 -12.08 -10.72
N THR A 96 2.20 -12.43 -9.46
CA THR A 96 3.42 -12.02 -8.76
C THR A 96 4.13 -13.19 -8.09
N LYS A 97 5.40 -12.97 -7.80
CA LYS A 97 6.28 -13.83 -7.02
C LYS A 97 6.65 -13.08 -5.74
N PRO A 98 6.69 -13.76 -4.59
CA PRO A 98 7.20 -13.18 -3.35
C PRO A 98 8.59 -12.54 -3.51
N ASP A 99 8.83 -11.50 -2.72
CA ASP A 99 10.08 -10.72 -2.68
C ASP A 99 10.51 -10.14 -4.04
N THR A 100 9.55 -9.76 -4.88
CA THR A 100 9.79 -9.24 -6.23
C THR A 100 9.22 -7.83 -6.40
N PHE A 101 9.94 -7.00 -7.16
CA PHE A 101 9.50 -5.67 -7.58
C PHE A 101 8.89 -5.70 -8.99
N TYR A 102 7.85 -4.91 -9.19
CA TYR A 102 7.13 -4.75 -10.44
C TYR A 102 7.07 -3.28 -10.81
N SER A 103 7.34 -2.96 -12.06
CA SER A 103 7.19 -1.60 -12.56
C SER A 103 5.71 -1.22 -12.59
N LEU A 104 5.39 -0.06 -12.03
CA LEU A 104 4.08 0.56 -12.11
C LEU A 104 4.20 1.89 -12.82
N SER A 105 3.19 2.25 -13.61
CA SER A 105 3.11 3.55 -14.28
C SER A 105 1.67 4.07 -14.28
N GLY A 106 1.51 5.39 -14.28
CA GLY A 106 0.19 6.03 -14.34
C GLY A 106 -0.62 5.97 -13.03
N GLU A 107 0.01 5.61 -11.92
CA GLU A 107 -0.57 5.64 -10.57
C GLU A 107 0.16 6.67 -9.71
N SER A 108 -0.58 7.37 -8.86
CA SER A 108 -0.04 8.28 -7.86
C SER A 108 -0.77 8.11 -6.54
N VAL A 109 -0.04 8.22 -5.44
CA VAL A 109 -0.56 7.99 -4.08
C VAL A 109 -0.30 9.19 -3.19
N TRP A 110 -1.19 9.40 -2.23
CA TRP A 110 -1.08 10.49 -1.26
C TRP A 110 0.02 10.20 -0.24
N VAL A 111 1.01 11.10 -0.15
CA VAL A 111 2.13 11.02 0.78
C VAL A 111 2.38 12.41 1.35
N GLY A 112 2.15 12.58 2.66
CA GLY A 112 2.57 13.78 3.39
C GLY A 112 2.04 15.11 2.83
N GLY A 113 0.81 15.14 2.32
CA GLY A 113 0.18 16.37 1.84
C GLY A 113 0.13 16.57 0.32
N GLN A 114 0.69 15.63 -0.46
CA GLN A 114 0.67 15.71 -1.92
C GLN A 114 0.55 14.33 -2.56
N PHE A 115 0.11 14.28 -3.82
CA PHE A 115 0.16 13.07 -4.63
C PHE A 115 1.54 12.91 -5.27
N LEU A 116 2.16 11.76 -5.09
CA LEU A 116 3.45 11.41 -5.70
C LEU A 116 3.29 10.20 -6.64
N PRO A 117 4.04 10.16 -7.75
CA PRO A 117 4.03 9.01 -8.65
C PRO A 117 4.59 7.76 -7.96
N VAL A 118 3.98 6.61 -8.23
CA VAL A 118 4.47 5.31 -7.73
C VAL A 118 5.59 4.82 -8.64
N SER A 119 6.76 4.55 -8.07
CA SER A 119 7.92 4.02 -8.81
C SER A 119 7.86 2.51 -9.07
N GLY A 120 7.17 1.76 -8.22
CA GLY A 120 7.00 0.32 -8.36
C GLY A 120 6.12 -0.29 -7.29
N PHE A 121 5.70 -1.52 -7.54
CA PHE A 121 5.00 -2.39 -6.60
C PHE A 121 5.95 -3.43 -6.05
N TYR A 122 5.90 -3.69 -4.74
CA TYR A 122 6.71 -4.74 -4.12
C TYR A 122 5.82 -5.78 -3.46
N ASP A 123 5.88 -7.02 -3.94
CA ASP A 123 5.22 -8.15 -3.30
C ASP A 123 6.15 -8.74 -2.23
N GLY A 124 5.83 -8.51 -0.96
CA GLY A 124 6.58 -9.06 0.16
C GLY A 124 6.28 -10.53 0.48
N GLY A 125 5.34 -11.18 -0.20
CA GLY A 125 4.90 -12.53 0.10
C GLY A 125 4.23 -12.67 1.48
N LYS A 126 4.24 -13.89 2.01
CA LYS A 126 3.69 -14.20 3.35
C LYS A 126 4.72 -13.85 4.42
N LYS A 127 4.36 -12.96 5.34
CA LYS A 127 5.20 -12.52 6.46
C LYS A 127 4.37 -12.43 7.74
N PRO A 128 4.99 -12.58 8.92
CA PRO A 128 4.33 -12.29 10.19
C PRO A 128 3.82 -10.84 10.22
N THR A 129 2.55 -10.68 10.54
CA THR A 129 1.89 -9.39 10.66
C THR A 129 1.37 -9.16 12.07
N LEU A 130 1.17 -7.89 12.40
CA LEU A 130 0.45 -7.46 13.58
C LEU A 130 -0.73 -6.60 13.13
N LYS A 131 -1.92 -6.92 13.66
CA LYS A 131 -3.14 -6.17 13.45
C LYS A 131 -3.43 -5.33 14.68
N ILE A 132 -3.59 -4.02 14.48
CA ILE A 132 -4.06 -3.09 15.52
C ILE A 132 -5.48 -2.63 15.22
N LYS A 133 -6.22 -2.33 16.28
CA LYS A 133 -7.55 -1.73 16.21
C LYS A 133 -7.61 -0.56 17.18
N THR A 134 -8.05 0.59 16.69
CA THR A 134 -8.27 1.78 17.51
C THR A 134 -9.62 1.70 18.23
N HIS A 135 -9.81 2.53 19.27
CA HIS A 135 -11.10 2.62 19.98
C HIS A 135 -12.28 3.00 19.05
N ASN A 136 -12.02 3.78 17.99
CA ASN A 136 -13.02 4.17 16.98
C ASN A 136 -13.22 3.12 15.88
N GLY A 137 -12.65 1.93 16.03
CA GLY A 137 -12.85 0.82 15.10
C GLY A 137 -11.98 0.84 13.84
N TYR A 138 -11.11 1.84 13.65
CA TYR A 138 -10.13 1.80 12.57
C TYR A 138 -9.13 0.66 12.78
N GLU A 139 -8.80 -0.05 11.70
CA GLU A 139 -7.89 -1.19 11.72
C GLU A 139 -6.71 -0.98 10.76
N LEU A 140 -5.55 -1.47 11.17
CA LEU A 140 -4.36 -1.53 10.33
C LEU A 140 -3.65 -2.86 10.57
N GLU A 141 -3.19 -3.50 9.49
CA GLU A 141 -2.42 -4.75 9.57
C GLU A 141 -1.20 -4.67 8.66
N GLY A 142 -0.02 -4.96 9.21
CA GLY A 142 1.23 -4.93 8.47
C GLY A 142 2.34 -5.72 9.14
N THR A 143 3.49 -5.81 8.47
CA THR A 143 4.68 -6.50 8.98
C THR A 143 5.15 -5.89 10.29
N LEU A 144 5.75 -6.71 11.17
CA LEU A 144 6.26 -6.25 12.49
C LEU A 144 7.15 -5.01 12.42
N VAL A 145 7.97 -4.89 11.38
CA VAL A 145 8.88 -3.75 11.16
C VAL A 145 8.24 -2.53 10.50
N HIS A 146 6.95 -2.60 10.13
CA HIS A 146 6.26 -1.50 9.46
C HIS A 146 6.10 -0.33 10.44
N PRO A 147 6.69 0.85 10.18
CA PRO A 147 6.54 1.99 11.06
C PRO A 147 5.20 2.68 10.81
N ILE A 148 4.55 3.10 11.88
CA ILE A 148 3.36 3.96 11.86
C ILE A 148 3.61 5.20 12.72
N LEU A 149 2.95 6.30 12.40
CA LEU A 149 3.11 7.54 13.15
C LEU A 149 2.25 7.48 14.41
N VAL A 150 2.89 7.59 15.56
CA VAL A 150 2.25 7.54 16.89
C VAL A 150 2.56 8.83 17.61
N ARG A 151 1.55 9.40 18.26
CA ARG A 151 1.70 10.53 19.18
C ARG A 151 1.79 10.00 20.62
N ARG A 152 2.89 10.36 21.29
CA ARG A 152 3.10 10.17 22.74
C ARG A 152 3.33 11.54 23.39
N GLU A 153 3.64 11.58 24.69
CA GLU A 153 3.89 12.82 25.43
C GLU A 153 5.01 13.69 24.81
N GLU A 154 6.04 13.05 24.24
CA GLU A 154 7.17 13.76 23.62
C GLU A 154 6.88 14.25 22.19
N GLY A 155 5.68 14.01 21.66
CA GLY A 155 5.28 14.34 20.29
C GLY A 155 5.10 13.13 19.36
N GLU A 156 5.09 13.36 18.06
CA GLU A 156 4.89 12.34 17.04
C GLU A 156 6.20 11.65 16.65
N LYS A 157 6.19 10.31 16.68
CA LYS A 157 7.33 9.49 16.29
C LYS A 157 6.88 8.32 15.43
N TRP A 158 7.72 7.93 14.49
CA TRP A 158 7.56 6.69 13.75
C TRP A 158 7.93 5.51 14.65
N VAL A 159 6.96 4.66 14.96
CA VAL A 159 7.11 3.48 15.83
C VAL A 159 6.79 2.23 15.02
N LYS A 160 7.60 1.18 15.13
CA LYS A 160 7.32 -0.09 14.43
C LYS A 160 6.06 -0.73 15.00
N LEU A 161 5.28 -1.43 14.18
CA LEU A 161 4.10 -2.18 14.63
C LEU A 161 4.41 -3.14 15.79
N SER A 162 5.58 -3.78 15.82
CA SER A 162 6.01 -4.64 16.94
C SER A 162 6.26 -3.92 18.27
N GLU A 163 6.40 -2.59 18.24
CA GLU A 163 6.72 -1.75 19.39
C GLU A 163 5.50 -0.91 19.84
N ILE A 164 4.34 -1.09 19.20
CA ILE A 164 3.07 -0.46 19.56
C ILE A 164 2.51 -1.09 20.82
N GLN A 165 1.97 -0.26 21.70
CA GLN A 165 1.34 -0.68 22.96
C GLN A 165 -0.11 -0.19 23.03
N GLU A 166 -0.93 -0.87 23.82
CA GLU A 166 -2.26 -0.36 24.15
C GLU A 166 -2.15 1.00 24.84
N GLY A 167 -3.00 1.95 24.46
CA GLY A 167 -2.93 3.33 24.90
C GLY A 167 -2.13 4.27 23.98
N ASP A 168 -1.36 3.74 23.02
CA ASP A 168 -0.73 4.57 21.99
C ASP A 168 -1.79 5.27 21.10
N TYR A 169 -1.56 6.55 20.81
CA TYR A 169 -2.40 7.33 19.91
C TYR A 169 -1.84 7.30 18.48
N VAL A 170 -2.44 6.48 17.61
CA VAL A 170 -2.06 6.41 16.19
C VAL A 170 -2.54 7.68 15.46
N CYS A 171 -1.65 8.30 14.70
CA CYS A 171 -1.98 9.45 13.87
C CYS A 171 -2.74 9.00 12.62
N ILE A 172 -3.91 9.61 12.39
CA ILE A 172 -4.77 9.34 11.24
C ILE A 172 -4.91 10.63 10.44
N ASP A 173 -4.61 10.55 9.15
CA ASP A 173 -4.86 11.66 8.22
C ASP A 173 -6.36 11.85 8.04
N ARG A 174 -6.86 13.06 8.33
CA ARG A 174 -8.25 13.49 8.18
C ARG A 174 -8.45 14.46 7.01
N GLY A 175 -7.46 14.61 6.14
CA GLY A 175 -7.58 15.41 4.93
C GLY A 175 -8.67 14.89 4.00
N GLU A 176 -9.08 15.74 3.06
CA GLU A 176 -10.17 15.43 2.12
C GLU A 176 -9.90 14.12 1.36
N TYR A 177 -10.93 13.28 1.25
CA TYR A 177 -10.85 12.05 0.47
C TYR A 177 -11.41 12.29 -0.93
N ASN A 178 -10.58 12.03 -1.95
CA ASN A 178 -11.08 11.83 -3.29
C ASN A 178 -11.54 10.36 -3.38
N PHE A 179 -12.82 10.13 -3.69
CA PHE A 179 -13.36 8.79 -3.91
C PHE A 179 -13.16 8.28 -5.34
N GLY A 180 -12.41 9.03 -6.16
CA GLY A 180 -12.04 8.69 -7.52
C GLY A 180 -12.96 9.33 -8.56
N GLU A 181 -12.79 8.90 -9.80
CA GLU A 181 -13.64 9.33 -10.91
C GLU A 181 -15.05 8.73 -10.79
N PRO A 182 -16.10 9.42 -11.25
CA PRO A 182 -17.44 8.89 -11.24
C PRO A 182 -17.54 7.54 -11.96
N LEU A 183 -18.02 6.53 -11.24
CA LEU A 183 -18.16 5.17 -11.76
C LEU A 183 -19.11 5.14 -12.97
N SER A 184 -18.76 4.33 -13.98
CA SER A 184 -19.68 3.98 -15.06
C SER A 184 -20.83 3.15 -14.49
N LEU A 185 -22.06 3.52 -14.81
CA LEU A 185 -23.25 2.80 -14.36
C LEU A 185 -23.52 1.60 -15.29
N PRO A 186 -24.12 0.51 -14.78
CA PRO A 186 -24.52 -0.61 -15.60
C PRO A 186 -25.50 -0.15 -16.68
N LYS A 187 -25.37 -0.69 -17.89
CA LYS A 187 -26.34 -0.45 -18.96
C LYS A 187 -27.64 -1.15 -18.60
N ILE A 188 -28.70 -0.38 -18.42
CA ILE A 188 -30.05 -0.90 -18.21
C ILE A 188 -30.72 -0.95 -19.59
N GLU A 189 -31.07 -2.15 -20.05
CA GLU A 189 -31.89 -2.32 -21.24
C GLU A 189 -33.32 -1.95 -20.88
N ALA A 190 -33.72 -0.72 -21.19
CA ALA A 190 -35.08 -0.24 -20.91
C ALA A 190 -36.10 -0.99 -21.77
N SER A 191 -37.24 -1.34 -21.17
CA SER A 191 -38.34 -1.98 -21.89
C SER A 191 -39.01 -0.96 -22.82
N PRO A 192 -39.55 -1.34 -24.00
CA PRO A 192 -40.17 -0.40 -24.95
C PRO A 192 -41.36 0.42 -24.39
N SER A 193 -41.93 -0.01 -23.26
CA SER A 193 -43.05 0.63 -22.57
C SER A 193 -42.64 1.61 -21.48
N GLU A 194 -41.34 1.76 -21.19
CA GLU A 194 -40.85 2.61 -20.11
C GLU A 194 -40.51 4.00 -20.68
N THR A 195 -41.21 5.00 -20.16
CA THR A 195 -41.11 6.44 -20.46
C THR A 195 -39.68 6.92 -20.76
N GLY A 196 -39.54 7.79 -21.77
CA GLY A 196 -38.29 8.31 -22.36
C GLY A 196 -37.38 9.15 -21.47
N HIS A 197 -37.08 8.68 -20.26
CA HIS A 197 -36.12 9.27 -19.36
C HIS A 197 -34.69 8.87 -19.76
N GLN A 198 -33.81 9.86 -19.86
CA GLN A 198 -32.38 9.61 -20.09
C GLN A 198 -31.74 9.19 -18.77
N LEU A 199 -31.36 7.92 -18.67
CA LEU A 199 -30.59 7.43 -17.53
C LEU A 199 -29.15 7.93 -17.61
N PRO A 200 -28.55 8.38 -16.49
CA PRO A 200 -27.15 8.77 -16.47
C PRO A 200 -26.27 7.57 -16.80
N GLN A 201 -25.24 7.77 -17.61
CA GLN A 201 -24.27 6.71 -17.96
C GLN A 201 -23.16 6.57 -16.91
N ARG A 202 -23.00 7.58 -16.04
CA ARG A 202 -22.00 7.64 -14.97
C ARG A 202 -22.65 8.16 -13.70
N MET A 203 -22.02 7.89 -12.57
CA MET A 203 -22.45 8.46 -11.29
C MET A 203 -22.47 10.00 -11.38
N THR A 204 -23.57 10.61 -10.94
CA THR A 204 -23.70 12.08 -10.84
C THR A 204 -23.90 12.48 -9.38
N PRO A 205 -23.66 13.75 -9.00
CA PRO A 205 -23.97 14.22 -7.65
C PRO A 205 -25.42 13.98 -7.25
N ASP A 206 -26.38 14.20 -8.17
CA ASP A 206 -27.80 13.99 -7.90
C ASP A 206 -28.15 12.52 -7.69
N LEU A 207 -27.62 11.62 -8.53
CA LEU A 207 -27.81 10.19 -8.35
C LEU A 207 -27.14 9.68 -7.06
N SER A 208 -25.93 10.17 -6.77
CA SER A 208 -25.22 9.84 -5.53
C SER A 208 -26.03 10.27 -4.30
N ARG A 209 -26.59 11.48 -4.34
CA ARG A 209 -27.45 12.02 -3.28
C ARG A 209 -28.72 11.20 -3.12
N PHE A 210 -29.38 10.85 -4.23
CA PHE A 210 -30.56 9.98 -4.20
C PHE A 210 -30.23 8.63 -3.57
N LEU A 211 -29.16 7.95 -4.01
CA LEU A 211 -28.71 6.68 -3.44
C LEU A 211 -28.37 6.80 -1.96
N ALA A 212 -27.77 7.92 -1.53
CA ALA A 212 -27.50 8.17 -0.11
C ALA A 212 -28.79 8.22 0.71
N TYR A 213 -29.85 8.86 0.21
CA TYR A 213 -31.16 8.84 0.87
C TYR A 213 -31.77 7.44 0.93
N VAL A 214 -31.64 6.66 -0.15
CA VAL A 214 -32.13 5.28 -0.18
C VAL A 214 -31.37 4.40 0.82
N VAL A 215 -30.06 4.57 0.95
CA VAL A 215 -29.25 3.81 1.92
C VAL A 215 -29.55 4.23 3.36
N ALA A 216 -29.80 5.52 3.60
CA ALA A 216 -30.06 6.04 4.94
C ALA A 216 -31.44 5.66 5.46
N GLU A 217 -32.49 5.86 4.65
CA GLU A 217 -33.90 5.83 5.09
C GLU A 217 -34.81 5.07 4.10
N GLY A 218 -34.23 4.41 3.11
CA GLY A 218 -34.98 3.74 2.06
C GLY A 218 -35.44 2.33 2.46
N SER A 219 -36.64 1.97 2.01
CA SER A 219 -37.14 0.61 1.97
C SER A 219 -37.38 0.19 0.52
N ILE A 220 -36.87 -0.99 0.15
CA ILE A 220 -36.98 -1.53 -1.21
C ILE A 220 -37.96 -2.69 -1.19
N PHE A 221 -39.04 -2.59 -1.96
CA PHE A 221 -40.05 -3.65 -2.12
C PHE A 221 -40.54 -3.70 -3.56
N GLU A 222 -40.49 -4.87 -4.19
CA GLU A 222 -41.04 -5.15 -5.55
C GLU A 222 -40.81 -4.03 -6.58
N GLY A 223 -39.55 -3.65 -6.82
CA GLY A 223 -39.21 -2.62 -7.82
C GLY A 223 -39.56 -1.19 -7.43
N THR A 224 -40.07 -0.97 -6.22
CA THR A 224 -40.38 0.35 -5.65
C THR A 224 -39.39 0.69 -4.55
N ILE A 225 -39.02 1.96 -4.49
CA ILE A 225 -38.20 2.54 -3.42
C ILE A 225 -39.07 3.52 -2.65
N HIS A 226 -39.28 3.27 -1.37
CA HIS A 226 -39.93 4.19 -0.45
C HIS A 226 -38.87 4.88 0.39
N ILE A 227 -38.88 6.20 0.44
CA ILE A 227 -38.03 6.99 1.33
C ILE A 227 -38.97 7.76 2.25
N SER A 228 -38.86 7.55 3.55
CA SER A 228 -39.66 8.25 4.55
C SER A 228 -38.76 8.78 5.64
N GLN A 229 -38.94 10.05 6.03
CA GLN A 229 -38.26 10.63 7.18
C GLN A 229 -39.28 11.04 8.23
N SER A 230 -38.97 10.75 9.50
CA SER A 230 -39.77 11.25 10.62
C SER A 230 -39.35 12.67 10.97
N HIS A 231 -40.27 13.62 10.84
CA HIS A 231 -40.05 15.01 11.28
C HIS A 231 -39.78 15.13 12.79
N GLU A 232 -40.14 14.13 13.60
CA GLU A 232 -39.88 14.15 15.05
C GLU A 232 -38.44 13.75 15.41
N ILE A 233 -37.79 12.95 14.57
CA ILE A 233 -36.45 12.38 14.86
C ILE A 233 -35.34 13.18 14.18
N ASN A 234 -35.62 13.79 13.01
CA ASN A 234 -34.68 14.59 12.24
C ASN A 234 -35.25 16.01 11.99
N PRO A 235 -35.30 16.88 13.02
CA PRO A 235 -35.91 18.22 12.94
C PRO A 235 -35.14 19.22 12.06
N GLU A 236 -33.90 18.90 11.68
CA GLU A 236 -33.04 19.69 10.81
C GLU A 236 -33.38 19.64 9.31
N ILE A 237 -34.48 18.97 8.94
CA ILE A 237 -35.01 18.88 7.57
C ILE A 237 -36.37 19.58 7.46
#